data_AF-A0AAW7EAY9-F1
#
_entry.id   AF-A0AAW7EAY9-F1
#
_cell.length_a   1.000
_cell.length_b   1.000
_cell.length_c   1.000
_cell.angle_alpha   90.00
_cell.angle_beta   90.00
_cell.angle_gamma   90.00
#
_symmetry.space_group_name_H-M   'P 1'
#
loop_
_entity.id
_entity.type
_entity.pdbx_description
1 polymer ?
#
loop_
_entity_poly.entity_id
_entity_poly.type
_entity_poly.pdbx_seq_one_letter_code
_entity_poly.pdbx_strand_id
1 'polypeptide(L)'
;MIKFNKLAIIVVMVLGIVACDDQSERARDEQSKVIPHTETKVEQIKHSEKILQKEAPLDAESFCKTMSVETWFAFDEASAEPICHQVKFYQLKDYQCDISKHAFGLHEDAIYIEKGAHRIFAYPIEKQCLDALDVRDSNAP
;
A
#
# COMPACT_ATOMS: atom_id res chain seq x y z
N MET A 1 37.56 -5.42 -40.33
CA MET A 1 36.53 -5.52 -41.39
C MET A 1 35.22 -5.91 -40.75
N ILE A 2 34.26 -4.99 -40.79
CA ILE A 2 32.93 -5.08 -40.17
C ILE A 2 31.97 -5.70 -41.17
N LYS A 3 31.13 -6.66 -40.74
CA LYS A 3 29.91 -7.05 -41.45
C LYS A 3 28.74 -7.09 -40.47
N PHE A 4 28.08 -5.95 -40.31
CA PHE A 4 26.75 -5.87 -39.71
C PHE A 4 25.75 -6.49 -40.68
N ASN A 5 25.19 -7.65 -40.33
CA ASN A 5 24.08 -8.21 -41.08
C ASN A 5 22.78 -7.69 -40.46
N LYS A 6 22.06 -6.91 -41.27
CA LYS A 6 20.74 -6.35 -40.96
C LYS A 6 19.72 -7.47 -41.04
N LEU A 7 18.96 -7.73 -39.98
CA LEU A 7 17.68 -8.43 -40.12
C LEU A 7 16.65 -7.90 -39.13
N ALA A 8 15.73 -7.14 -39.72
CA ALA A 8 14.41 -6.68 -39.31
C ALA A 8 13.95 -6.91 -37.85
N ILE A 9 13.84 -5.80 -37.11
CA ILE A 9 12.99 -5.68 -35.93
C ILE A 9 11.54 -5.52 -36.42
N ILE A 10 10.71 -6.54 -36.19
CA ILE A 10 9.26 -6.45 -36.41
C ILE A 10 8.66 -5.93 -35.10
N VAL A 11 8.32 -4.64 -35.07
CA VAL A 11 7.53 -4.02 -34.00
C VAL A 11 6.06 -4.28 -34.32
N VAL A 12 5.41 -5.19 -33.59
CA VAL A 12 3.95 -5.33 -33.63
C VAL A 12 3.38 -4.49 -32.48
N MET A 13 2.96 -3.26 -32.79
CA MET A 13 2.09 -2.47 -31.92
C MET A 13 0.70 -3.12 -31.92
N VAL A 14 0.28 -3.67 -30.78
CA VAL A 14 -1.12 -4.03 -30.54
C VAL A 14 -1.74 -2.90 -29.74
N LEU A 15 -2.46 -2.01 -30.43
CA LEU A 15 -3.34 -1.02 -29.82
C LEU A 15 -4.61 -1.75 -29.33
N GLY A 16 -4.65 -2.07 -28.04
CA GLY A 16 -5.87 -2.49 -27.37
C GLY A 16 -6.69 -1.26 -26.98
N ILE A 17 -7.80 -1.05 -27.68
CA ILE A 17 -8.81 -0.03 -27.39
C ILE A 17 -9.50 -0.31 -26.05
N VAL A 18 -9.57 0.73 -25.22
CA VAL A 18 -10.34 0.80 -23.98
C VAL A 18 -11.82 0.96 -24.36
N ALA A 19 -12.70 0.09 -23.86
CA ALA A 19 -14.15 0.29 -23.93
C ALA A 19 -14.67 0.61 -22.52
N CYS A 20 -15.01 1.87 -22.28
CA CYS A 20 -15.86 2.27 -21.18
C CYS A 20 -17.32 2.15 -21.64
N ASP A 21 -18.16 1.40 -20.92
CA ASP A 21 -19.61 1.42 -21.10
C ASP A 21 -20.24 1.91 -19.80
N ASP A 22 -20.72 3.15 -19.84
CA ASP A 22 -21.53 3.80 -18.81
C ASP A 22 -22.95 3.87 -19.38
N GLN A 23 -23.90 3.11 -18.81
CA GLN A 23 -25.29 3.49 -18.92
C GLN A 23 -26.13 3.10 -17.70
N SER A 24 -26.73 4.16 -17.17
CA SER A 24 -27.59 4.27 -16.01
C SER A 24 -29.07 4.01 -16.34
N GLU A 25 -29.83 3.71 -15.27
CA GLU A 25 -31.25 3.98 -15.01
C GLU A 25 -32.36 2.90 -15.19
N ARG A 26 -32.92 2.54 -14.00
CA ARG A 26 -34.37 2.44 -13.63
C ARG A 26 -35.22 1.30 -14.23
N ALA A 27 -36.23 0.72 -13.59
CA ALA A 27 -36.84 0.74 -12.24
C ALA A 27 -38.01 -0.29 -12.25
N ARG A 28 -38.59 -0.58 -11.06
CA ARG A 28 -39.90 -1.24 -10.76
C ARG A 28 -39.96 -2.78 -10.83
N ASP A 29 -40.68 -3.49 -9.97
CA ASP A 29 -41.50 -3.15 -8.78
C ASP A 29 -41.72 -4.44 -7.95
N GLU A 30 -42.02 -4.21 -6.67
CA GLU A 30 -42.73 -5.03 -5.69
C GLU A 30 -43.18 -6.48 -6.00
N GLN A 31 -42.84 -7.41 -5.09
CA GLN A 31 -43.88 -8.19 -4.40
C GLN A 31 -43.43 -8.63 -2.99
N SER A 32 -44.06 -8.02 -2.00
CA SER A 32 -44.07 -8.40 -0.58
C SER A 32 -44.80 -9.73 -0.35
N LYS A 33 -44.19 -10.68 0.39
CA LYS A 33 -44.95 -11.58 1.29
C LYS A 33 -44.09 -12.32 2.35
N VAL A 34 -44.27 -11.88 3.60
CA VAL A 34 -44.44 -12.64 4.86
C VAL A 34 -43.23 -13.28 5.55
N ILE A 35 -42.97 -12.76 6.76
CA ILE A 35 -42.14 -13.28 7.87
C ILE A 35 -42.89 -14.42 8.58
N PRO A 36 -42.20 -15.44 9.10
CA PRO A 36 -42.31 -15.69 10.54
C PRO A 36 -40.93 -15.86 11.23
N HIS A 37 -40.83 -15.26 12.42
CA HIS A 37 -39.72 -15.34 13.36
C HIS A 37 -39.52 -16.77 13.90
N THR A 38 -38.27 -17.21 14.01
CA THR A 38 -37.80 -18.00 15.17
C THR A 38 -36.34 -17.65 15.46
N GLU A 39 -36.10 -17.21 16.69
CA GLU A 39 -34.81 -16.87 17.27
C GLU A 39 -33.84 -18.05 17.30
N THR A 40 -32.57 -17.82 16.98
CA THR A 40 -31.47 -18.51 17.66
C THR A 40 -30.32 -17.53 17.88
N LYS A 41 -30.29 -17.05 19.11
CA LYS A 41 -29.20 -16.40 19.84
C LYS A 41 -27.81 -16.88 19.41
N VAL A 42 -27.02 -15.97 18.81
CA VAL A 42 -25.55 -15.98 18.95
C VAL A 42 -25.14 -14.60 19.46
N GLU A 43 -25.17 -14.53 20.78
CA GLU A 43 -24.54 -13.50 21.59
C GLU A 43 -23.02 -13.76 21.54
N GLN A 44 -22.27 -13.04 20.70
CA GLN A 44 -20.81 -12.96 20.85
C GLN A 44 -20.26 -11.56 20.54
N ILE A 45 -19.92 -10.89 21.64
CA ILE A 45 -18.71 -10.08 21.84
C ILE A 45 -18.71 -8.69 21.17
N LYS A 46 -19.35 -7.76 21.90
CA LYS A 46 -18.76 -6.42 22.09
C LYS A 46 -17.32 -6.60 22.61
N HIS A 47 -16.33 -6.27 21.79
CA HIS A 47 -15.06 -5.75 22.29
C HIS A 47 -14.35 -4.91 21.22
N SER A 48 -14.09 -3.66 21.62
CA SER A 48 -13.03 -2.79 21.14
C SER A 48 -13.11 -2.20 19.72
N GLU A 49 -14.14 -1.40 19.47
CA GLU A 49 -13.99 -0.17 18.67
C GLU A 49 -13.80 1.03 19.61
N LYS A 50 -12.69 1.03 20.36
CA LYS A 50 -12.28 2.21 21.12
C LYS A 50 -10.77 2.27 21.28
N ILE A 51 -10.06 2.59 20.20
CA ILE A 51 -8.89 3.47 20.28
C ILE A 51 -8.96 4.45 19.10
N LEU A 52 -9.89 5.40 19.19
CA LEU A 52 -9.63 6.74 18.68
C LEU A 52 -9.57 7.64 19.91
N GLN A 53 -8.52 7.45 20.71
CA GLN A 53 -8.11 8.52 21.60
C GLN A 53 -7.48 9.58 20.70
N LYS A 54 -8.05 10.77 20.77
CA LYS A 54 -7.50 12.01 20.26
C LYS A 54 -6.18 12.25 20.99
N GLU A 55 -5.12 11.60 20.53
CA GLU A 55 -3.77 11.87 21.00
C GLU A 55 -3.33 13.19 20.37
N ALA A 56 -2.72 14.05 21.18
CA ALA A 56 -1.96 15.19 20.67
C ALA A 56 -0.98 14.69 19.61
N PRO A 57 -0.59 15.50 18.61
CA PRO A 57 0.35 15.05 17.60
C PRO A 57 1.63 14.58 18.31
N LEU A 58 1.79 13.25 18.41
CA LEU A 58 3.04 12.61 18.71
C LEU A 58 3.95 13.05 17.57
N ASP A 59 5.04 13.72 17.92
CA ASP A 59 6.10 14.00 16.95
C ASP A 59 6.56 12.67 16.32
N ALA A 60 7.01 12.71 15.07
CA ALA A 60 7.25 11.47 14.32
C ALA A 60 8.27 10.55 14.99
N GLU A 61 9.24 11.10 15.72
CA GLU A 61 10.20 10.34 16.50
C GLU A 61 9.52 9.57 17.64
N SER A 62 8.64 10.21 18.41
CA SER A 62 7.86 9.51 19.43
C SER A 62 6.87 8.50 18.83
N PHE A 63 6.25 8.82 17.69
CA PHE A 63 5.37 7.88 16.97
C PHE A 63 6.12 6.60 16.57
N CYS A 64 7.30 6.73 15.98
CA CYS A 64 8.11 5.58 15.56
C CYS A 64 8.68 4.77 16.72
N LYS A 65 8.99 5.43 17.85
CA LYS A 65 9.43 4.74 19.09
C LYS A 65 8.29 4.00 19.79
N THR A 66 7.06 4.50 19.66
CA THR A 66 5.88 3.91 20.31
C THR A 66 5.28 2.78 19.48
N MET A 67 5.42 2.82 18.14
CA MET A 67 4.96 1.75 17.27
C MET A 67 5.97 0.61 17.16
N SER A 68 5.46 -0.63 17.13
CA SER A 68 6.24 -1.84 16.82
C SER A 68 6.60 -1.90 15.33
N VAL A 69 7.29 -0.89 14.81
CA VAL A 69 7.65 -0.76 13.38
C VAL A 69 8.47 -1.94 12.88
N GLU A 70 9.16 -2.68 13.76
CA GLU A 70 9.93 -3.88 13.40
C GLU A 70 9.10 -4.98 12.70
N THR A 71 7.80 -5.06 12.98
CA THR A 71 6.88 -6.04 12.36
C THR A 71 6.28 -5.57 11.04
N TRP A 72 6.49 -4.30 10.68
CA TRP A 72 5.98 -3.70 9.47
C TRP A 72 6.77 -4.16 8.24
N PHE A 73 6.23 -3.90 7.07
CA PHE A 73 6.83 -4.22 5.79
C PHE A 73 7.42 -2.97 5.17
N ALA A 74 8.62 -3.06 4.63
CA ALA A 74 9.34 -1.92 4.10
C ALA A 74 10.30 -2.31 2.98
N PHE A 75 10.57 -1.37 2.10
CA PHE A 75 11.63 -1.44 1.10
C PHE A 75 12.60 -0.27 1.28
N ASP A 76 13.85 -0.48 0.89
CA ASP A 76 14.87 0.58 0.84
C ASP A 76 14.89 1.20 -0.55
N GLU A 77 14.43 2.44 -0.66
CA GLU A 77 14.37 3.19 -1.91
C GLU A 77 15.77 3.39 -2.51
N ALA A 78 16.82 3.43 -1.67
CA ALA A 78 18.20 3.55 -2.14
C ALA A 78 18.76 2.24 -2.75
N SER A 79 18.06 1.12 -2.60
CA SER A 79 18.44 -0.14 -3.24
C SER A 79 18.22 -0.08 -4.76
N ALA A 80 19.16 -0.67 -5.52
CA ALA A 80 19.01 -0.83 -6.96
C ALA A 80 17.82 -1.73 -7.33
N GLU A 81 17.57 -2.74 -6.51
CA GLU A 81 16.42 -3.65 -6.61
C GLU A 81 15.74 -3.66 -5.23
N PRO A 82 14.81 -2.73 -4.96
CA PRO A 82 14.09 -2.71 -3.69
C PRO A 82 13.10 -3.88 -3.64
N ILE A 83 12.96 -4.46 -2.46
CA ILE A 83 12.03 -5.55 -2.20
C ILE A 83 11.36 -5.29 -0.86
N CYS A 84 10.07 -5.54 -0.78
CA CYS A 84 9.34 -5.49 0.48
C CYS A 84 9.74 -6.65 1.39
N HIS A 85 10.22 -6.31 2.58
CA HIS A 85 10.47 -7.27 3.66
C HIS A 85 10.24 -6.62 5.02
N GLN A 86 10.30 -7.40 6.10
CA GLN A 86 10.05 -6.81 7.43
C GLN A 86 11.11 -5.77 7.81
N VAL A 87 10.71 -4.73 8.54
CA VAL A 87 11.63 -3.65 8.97
C VAL A 87 12.79 -4.18 9.81
N LYS A 88 12.56 -5.24 10.60
CA LYS A 88 13.60 -5.89 11.43
C LYS A 88 14.85 -6.29 10.64
N PHE A 89 14.74 -6.56 9.33
CA PHE A 89 15.86 -6.93 8.48
C PHE A 89 16.87 -5.78 8.30
N TYR A 90 16.45 -4.52 8.47
CA TYR A 90 17.34 -3.36 8.38
C TYR A 90 18.17 -3.11 9.65
N GLN A 91 17.94 -3.89 10.72
CA GLN A 91 18.67 -3.80 11.99
C GLN A 91 18.78 -2.35 12.48
N LEU A 92 17.64 -1.68 12.60
CA LEU A 92 17.57 -0.25 12.88
C LEU A 92 18.13 0.06 14.27
N LYS A 93 19.33 0.63 14.30
CA LYS A 93 19.96 1.24 15.47
C LYS A 93 20.31 2.66 15.09
N ASP A 94 20.04 3.62 15.98
CA ASP A 94 20.35 5.04 15.78
C ASP A 94 19.81 5.58 14.44
N TYR A 95 18.52 5.38 14.17
CA TYR A 95 17.84 5.83 12.96
C TYR A 95 17.04 7.12 13.21
N GLN A 96 16.84 7.91 12.16
CA GLN A 96 15.85 9.00 12.14
C GLN A 96 14.54 8.47 11.59
N CYS A 97 13.43 8.99 12.12
CA CYS A 97 12.10 8.56 11.70
C CYS A 97 11.18 9.76 11.48
N ASP A 98 10.46 9.73 10.37
CA ASP A 98 9.44 10.73 10.04
C ASP A 98 8.20 10.05 9.42
N ILE A 99 7.13 10.82 9.27
CA ILE A 99 5.93 10.43 8.52
C ILE A 99 6.02 11.05 7.13
N SER A 100 6.21 10.21 6.11
CA SER A 100 6.15 10.63 4.71
C SER A 100 4.71 10.54 4.22
N LYS A 101 4.05 11.70 4.17
CA LYS A 101 2.66 11.80 3.73
C LYS A 101 2.50 11.47 2.27
N HIS A 102 1.50 10.64 1.94
CA HIS A 102 1.17 10.25 0.58
C HIS A 102 2.41 9.84 -0.25
N ALA A 103 3.30 9.04 0.36
CA ALA A 103 4.54 8.64 -0.30
C ALA A 103 4.23 7.95 -1.64
N PHE A 104 4.97 8.33 -2.69
CA PHE A 104 4.77 7.84 -4.06
C PHE A 104 3.37 8.16 -4.64
N GLY A 105 2.60 9.08 -4.04
CA GLY A 105 1.26 9.44 -4.50
C GLY A 105 0.16 8.49 -4.02
N LEU A 106 0.46 7.58 -3.08
CA LEU A 106 -0.55 6.74 -2.44
C LEU A 106 -1.41 7.54 -1.45
N HIS A 107 -2.61 7.02 -1.14
CA HIS A 107 -3.46 7.61 -0.11
C HIS A 107 -2.88 7.43 1.30
N GLU A 108 -2.20 6.31 1.53
CA GLU A 108 -1.65 5.94 2.84
C GLU A 108 -0.32 6.65 3.11
N ASP A 109 -0.14 7.10 4.35
CA ASP A 109 1.13 7.65 4.80
C ASP A 109 2.14 6.51 5.05
N ALA A 110 3.41 6.78 4.74
CA ALA A 110 4.50 5.88 5.02
C ALA A 110 5.28 6.35 6.25
N ILE A 111 5.85 5.40 6.99
CA ILE A 111 6.93 5.71 7.92
C ILE A 111 8.24 5.77 7.14
N TYR A 112 8.86 6.95 7.13
CA TYR A 112 10.16 7.17 6.52
C TYR A 112 11.25 6.99 7.56
N ILE A 113 12.17 6.06 7.30
CA ILE A 113 13.27 5.72 8.18
C ILE A 113 14.56 5.99 7.44
N GLU A 114 15.37 6.89 7.99
CA GLU A 114 16.68 7.22 7.46
C GLU A 114 17.77 6.61 8.34
N LYS A 115 18.63 5.81 7.73
CA LYS A 115 19.77 5.17 8.39
C LYS A 115 20.99 5.21 7.46
N GLY A 116 21.81 6.25 7.61
CA GLY A 116 22.97 6.47 6.76
C GLY A 116 22.55 6.68 5.30
N ALA A 117 22.88 5.74 4.42
CA ALA A 117 22.47 5.80 3.00
C ALA A 117 21.10 5.15 2.72
N HIS A 118 20.54 4.42 3.70
CA HIS A 118 19.26 3.74 3.54
C HIS A 118 18.10 4.74 3.70
N ARG A 119 17.13 4.64 2.78
CA ARG A 119 15.92 5.47 2.72
C ARG A 119 14.73 4.53 2.69
N ILE A 120 14.29 4.13 3.87
CA ILE A 120 13.36 3.01 4.06
C ILE A 120 11.95 3.57 4.21
N PHE A 121 11.02 3.07 3.39
CA PHE A 121 9.60 3.38 3.48
C PHE A 121 8.85 2.18 4.04
N ALA A 122 8.23 2.35 5.20
CA ALA A 122 7.58 1.29 5.95
C ALA A 122 6.06 1.48 6.04
N TYR A 123 5.35 0.37 5.92
CA TYR A 123 3.90 0.27 5.93
C TYR A 123 3.45 -0.89 6.84
N PRO A 124 2.31 -0.75 7.54
CA PRO A 124 1.84 -1.77 8.46
C PRO A 124 1.41 -3.06 7.76
N ILE A 125 1.00 -2.99 6.49
CA ILE A 125 0.48 -4.11 5.72
C ILE A 125 1.39 -4.38 4.51
N GLU A 126 1.72 -5.64 4.26
CA GLU A 126 2.56 -6.06 3.13
C GLU A 126 2.05 -5.54 1.78
N LYS A 127 0.74 -5.62 1.56
CA LYS A 127 0.09 -5.10 0.35
C LYS A 127 0.39 -3.62 0.12
N GLN A 128 0.38 -2.79 1.18
CA GLN A 128 0.67 -1.36 1.06
C GLN A 128 2.14 -1.12 0.66
N CYS A 129 3.07 -1.92 1.19
CA CYS A 129 4.46 -1.89 0.77
C CYS A 129 4.61 -2.25 -0.71
N LEU A 130 3.96 -3.34 -1.15
CA LEU A 130 4.00 -3.79 -2.55
C LEU A 130 3.38 -2.76 -3.50
N ASP A 131 2.22 -2.21 -3.13
CA ASP A 131 1.56 -1.15 -3.91
C ASP A 131 2.46 0.09 -4.02
N ALA A 132 3.15 0.48 -2.94
CA ALA A 132 4.08 1.61 -2.95
C ALA A 132 5.30 1.36 -3.84
N LEU A 133 5.85 0.15 -3.78
CA LEU A 133 6.98 -0.26 -4.61
C LEU A 133 6.61 -0.29 -6.10
N ASP A 134 5.43 -0.82 -6.45
CA ASP A 134 4.91 -0.85 -7.82
C ASP A 134 4.73 0.57 -8.40
N VAL A 135 4.19 1.50 -7.60
CA VAL A 135 4.05 2.89 -8.02
C VAL A 135 5.40 3.59 -8.16
N ARG A 136 6.35 3.32 -7.25
CA ARG A 136 7.73 3.86 -7.35
C ARG A 136 8.39 3.37 -8.64
N ASP A 137 8.32 2.08 -8.93
CA ASP A 137 8.93 1.47 -10.11
C ASP A 137 8.24 1.93 -11.41
N SER A 138 6.94 2.18 -11.38
CA SER A 138 6.18 2.75 -12.50
C SER A 138 6.52 4.22 -12.80
N ASN A 139 7.09 4.95 -11.83
CA ASN A 139 7.48 6.35 -11.95
C ASN A 139 9.00 6.54 -12.13
N ALA A 140 9.79 5.46 -12.14
CA ALA A 140 11.20 5.55 -12.44
C ALA A 140 11.40 5.94 -13.93
N PRO A 141 12.28 6.92 -14.25
CA PRO A 141 12.54 7.35 -15.63
C PRO A 141 13.22 6.28 -16.50
#